data_AF-X1G7B0-F1
#
_entry.id   AF-X1G7B0-F1
#
_cell.length_a   1.000
_cell.length_b   1.000
_cell.length_c   1.000
_cell.angle_alpha   90.00
_cell.angle_beta   90.00
_cell.angle_gamma   90.00
#
_symmetry.space_group_name_H-M   'P 1'
#
loop_
_entity.id
_entity.type
_entity.pdbx_description
1 polymer ?
#
loop_
_entity_poly.entity_id
_entity_poly.type
_entity_poly.pdbx_seq_one_letter_code
_entity_poly.pdbx_strand_id
1 'polypeptide(L)'
;LYMTAKAKDSTRYIDIASDFAYHPYPGWYTSHYFEFHSLPAAPFINEFGAQALPNVETMREMMKEDELWPPKWPVWAYHDFQYEPTFNVAQIDIGNSLEEFIENSQNYQAKLLKYAIENYRKNKYSKVTGIFQFMFVDNWNAITWSVVDYFRRPKKGYDVLKTVYQPVLIGMDLEREKISLNEIISFSNIWIINDTLDKYESTYAEICLFKDKEIVMEKKTEIGCIPSDTVKHFSNPHSSEELMNLNLTEKGKHVIKIELIDNTDNVISKNSYEIEVV
;
A
#
# COMPACT_ATOMS: atom_id res chain seq x y z
N LEU A 1 31.38 -17.56 2.45
CA LEU A 1 31.01 -16.24 3.00
C LEU A 1 30.40 -16.35 4.39
N TYR A 2 29.28 -17.06 4.58
CA TYR A 2 28.64 -17.27 5.89
C TYR A 2 29.61 -17.61 7.04
N MET A 3 30.39 -18.70 6.89
CA MET A 3 31.35 -19.13 7.93
C MET A 3 32.40 -18.06 8.25
N THR A 4 32.86 -17.34 7.23
CA THR A 4 33.84 -16.25 7.38
C THR A 4 33.24 -15.06 8.14
N ALA A 5 32.01 -14.64 7.79
CA ALA A 5 31.32 -13.54 8.45
C ALA A 5 31.05 -13.86 9.92
N LYS A 6 30.49 -15.04 10.20
CA LYS A 6 30.22 -15.51 11.56
C LYS A 6 31.48 -15.61 12.43
N ALA A 7 32.61 -16.01 11.85
CA ALA A 7 33.89 -16.08 12.56
C ALA A 7 34.52 -14.70 12.82
N LYS A 8 34.24 -13.70 11.98
CA LYS A 8 34.77 -12.34 12.11
C LYS A 8 33.92 -11.46 13.02
N ASP A 9 32.63 -11.73 13.11
CA ASP A 9 31.71 -10.96 13.94
C ASP A 9 30.58 -11.83 14.49
N SER A 10 30.72 -12.21 15.76
CA SER A 10 29.71 -12.99 16.47
C SER A 10 28.58 -12.14 17.07
N THR A 11 28.64 -10.82 16.93
CA THR A 11 27.64 -9.90 17.51
C THR A 11 26.45 -9.64 16.58
N ARG A 12 26.56 -10.01 15.30
CA ARG A 12 25.52 -9.83 14.29
C ARG A 12 24.90 -11.17 13.89
N TYR A 13 23.58 -11.17 13.69
CA TYR A 13 22.91 -12.27 13.02
C TYR A 13 23.38 -12.33 11.56
N ILE A 14 23.73 -13.52 11.10
CA ILE A 14 24.14 -13.77 9.72
C ILE A 14 23.18 -14.80 9.16
N ASP A 15 22.46 -14.42 8.11
CA ASP A 15 21.70 -15.37 7.32
C ASP A 15 22.57 -16.05 6.26
N ILE A 16 22.20 -17.25 5.85
CA ILE A 16 22.95 -18.00 4.83
C ILE A 16 22.65 -17.43 3.44
N ALA A 17 21.41 -17.04 3.18
CA ALA A 17 20.96 -16.47 1.93
C ALA A 17 19.65 -15.69 2.10
N SER A 18 19.37 -14.80 1.15
CA SER A 18 18.04 -14.28 0.87
C SER A 18 17.58 -14.94 -0.42
N ASP A 19 16.74 -15.97 -0.33
CA ASP A 19 16.23 -16.71 -1.50
C ASP A 19 14.72 -16.51 -1.72
N PHE A 20 14.23 -17.11 -2.80
CA PHE A 20 12.85 -16.94 -3.27
C PHE A 20 11.77 -17.35 -2.26
N ALA A 21 12.10 -18.13 -1.22
CA ALA A 21 11.15 -18.44 -0.14
C ALA A 21 10.70 -17.17 0.61
N TYR A 22 11.50 -16.10 0.56
CA TYR A 22 11.26 -14.83 1.24
C TYR A 22 10.76 -13.72 0.29
N HIS A 23 10.56 -14.04 -1.00
CA HIS A 23 10.31 -13.10 -2.10
C HIS A 23 8.92 -13.27 -2.76
N PRO A 24 7.83 -12.93 -2.08
CA PRO A 24 6.49 -13.07 -2.64
C PRO A 24 6.20 -11.95 -3.66
N TYR A 25 5.82 -12.35 -4.87
CA TYR A 25 5.36 -11.43 -5.93
C TYR A 25 3.94 -11.72 -6.47
N PRO A 26 2.93 -12.02 -5.61
CA PRO A 26 1.56 -12.10 -6.07
C PRO A 26 1.08 -10.73 -6.58
N GLY A 27 0.39 -10.72 -7.72
CA GLY A 27 0.01 -9.51 -8.45
C GLY A 27 1.07 -9.00 -9.44
N TRP A 28 2.31 -9.48 -9.39
CA TRP A 28 3.32 -9.11 -10.39
C TRP A 28 3.77 -10.30 -11.23
N TYR A 29 4.37 -11.31 -10.60
CA TYR A 29 4.84 -12.51 -11.32
C TYR A 29 3.84 -13.66 -11.27
N THR A 30 2.99 -13.69 -10.25
CA THR A 30 2.02 -14.77 -10.06
C THR A 30 0.68 -14.21 -9.61
N SER A 31 -0.41 -14.95 -9.86
CA SER A 31 -1.69 -14.79 -9.18
C SER A 31 -2.20 -13.34 -9.05
N HIS A 32 -2.76 -12.96 -7.90
CA HIS A 32 -3.41 -11.67 -7.66
C HIS A 32 -2.91 -11.07 -6.34
N TYR A 33 -2.75 -9.74 -6.26
CA TYR A 33 -2.19 -9.07 -5.06
C TYR A 33 -3.00 -9.29 -3.78
N PHE A 34 -4.28 -9.68 -3.88
CA PHE A 34 -5.09 -10.06 -2.72
C PHE A 34 -4.52 -11.25 -1.93
N GLU A 35 -3.65 -12.07 -2.52
CA GLU A 35 -2.98 -13.16 -1.81
C GLU A 35 -2.09 -12.68 -0.66
N PHE A 36 -1.66 -11.40 -0.65
CA PHE A 36 -0.96 -10.82 0.49
C PHE A 36 -1.75 -10.90 1.80
N HIS A 37 -3.08 -11.07 1.76
CA HIS A 37 -3.90 -11.35 2.95
C HIS A 37 -3.48 -12.65 3.66
N SER A 38 -2.97 -13.63 2.92
CA SER A 38 -2.48 -14.91 3.47
C SER A 38 -1.09 -14.81 4.09
N LEU A 39 -0.44 -13.65 3.98
CA LEU A 39 0.91 -13.35 4.49
C LEU A 39 1.98 -14.29 3.91
N PRO A 40 2.11 -14.38 2.57
CA PRO A 40 3.12 -15.23 1.95
C PRO A 40 4.53 -14.77 2.40
N ALA A 41 5.45 -15.73 2.51
CA ALA A 41 6.83 -15.55 2.98
C ALA A 41 7.02 -15.03 4.41
N ALA A 42 5.95 -14.99 5.22
CA ALA A 42 6.09 -14.78 6.66
C ALA A 42 7.02 -15.84 7.29
N PRO A 43 7.81 -15.49 8.33
CA PRO A 43 7.65 -14.29 9.15
C PRO A 43 8.51 -13.08 8.74
N PHE A 44 9.40 -13.22 7.76
CA PHE A 44 10.34 -12.17 7.39
C PHE A 44 10.41 -12.03 5.87
N ILE A 45 9.73 -11.01 5.37
CA ILE A 45 9.55 -10.78 3.94
C ILE A 45 10.59 -9.76 3.51
N ASN A 46 11.53 -10.15 2.66
CA ASN A 46 12.65 -9.28 2.29
C ASN A 46 12.55 -8.74 0.85
N GLU A 47 11.62 -9.22 0.03
CA GLU A 47 11.30 -8.61 -1.26
C GLU A 47 9.84 -8.81 -1.65
N PHE A 48 9.16 -7.73 -2.07
CA PHE A 48 7.84 -7.77 -2.69
C PHE A 48 7.58 -6.44 -3.40
N GLY A 49 6.71 -6.43 -4.41
CA GLY A 49 6.31 -5.20 -5.09
C GLY A 49 5.79 -5.44 -6.50
N ALA A 50 5.65 -4.35 -7.25
CA ALA A 50 5.33 -4.34 -8.67
C ALA A 50 6.08 -3.20 -9.37
N GLN A 51 6.34 -3.38 -10.66
CA GLN A 51 6.90 -2.32 -11.50
C GLN A 51 5.87 -1.22 -11.73
N ALA A 52 6.35 0.01 -11.93
CA ALA A 52 5.55 1.09 -12.48
C ALA A 52 6.40 1.96 -13.40
N LEU A 53 5.77 2.55 -14.41
CA LEU A 53 6.43 3.54 -15.25
C LEU A 53 6.86 4.74 -14.39
N PRO A 54 8.04 5.33 -14.64
CA PRO A 54 8.43 6.57 -14.01
C PRO A 54 7.62 7.76 -14.55
N ASN A 55 7.83 8.93 -13.96
CA ASN A 55 7.13 10.15 -14.37
C ASN A 55 7.47 10.54 -15.82
N VAL A 56 6.59 11.32 -16.46
CA VAL A 56 6.71 11.67 -17.89
C VAL A 56 8.04 12.36 -18.21
N GLU A 57 8.57 13.16 -17.28
CA GLU A 57 9.88 13.81 -17.40
C GLU A 57 11.01 12.77 -17.50
N THR A 58 10.95 11.72 -16.68
CA THR A 58 11.94 10.64 -16.70
C THR A 58 11.81 9.79 -17.96
N MET A 59 10.59 9.53 -18.42
CA MET A 59 10.36 8.85 -19.71
C MET A 59 10.98 9.64 -20.87
N ARG A 60 10.78 10.96 -20.91
CA ARG A 60 11.40 11.85 -21.94
C ARG A 60 12.92 11.92 -21.86
N GLU A 61 13.49 11.75 -20.68
CA GLU A 61 14.95 11.64 -20.50
C GLU A 61 15.49 10.23 -20.84
N MET A 62 14.62 9.23 -20.88
CA MET A 62 14.97 7.82 -21.13
C MET A 62 15.07 7.49 -22.60
N MET A 63 14.15 8.01 -23.41
CA MET A 63 14.01 7.66 -24.82
C MET A 63 13.53 8.85 -25.66
N LYS A 64 13.61 8.74 -26.98
CA LYS A 64 13.22 9.83 -27.89
C LYS A 64 11.71 10.01 -27.92
N GLU A 65 11.27 11.21 -28.32
CA GLU A 65 9.85 11.56 -28.38
C GLU A 65 9.02 10.59 -29.25
N ASP A 66 9.57 10.15 -30.39
CA ASP A 66 8.90 9.20 -31.28
C ASP A 66 8.95 7.74 -30.78
N GLU A 67 9.61 7.48 -29.64
CA GLU A 67 9.71 6.19 -28.95
C GLU A 67 8.78 6.12 -27.72
N LEU A 68 8.26 7.27 -27.27
CA LEU A 68 7.40 7.41 -26.09
C LEU A 68 5.96 6.93 -26.32
N TRP A 69 5.31 7.40 -27.40
CA TRP A 69 3.89 7.14 -27.60
C TRP A 69 3.48 7.14 -29.09
N PRO A 70 2.73 6.12 -29.56
CA PRO A 70 2.47 4.84 -28.90
C PRO A 70 3.77 4.10 -28.55
N PRO A 71 3.77 3.22 -27.52
CA PRO A 71 5.01 2.62 -27.02
C PRO A 71 5.77 1.84 -28.10
N LYS A 72 7.06 2.15 -28.27
CA LYS A 72 7.95 1.30 -29.07
C LYS A 72 8.50 0.18 -28.22
N TRP A 73 7.79 -0.94 -28.27
CA TRP A 73 7.99 -2.05 -27.34
C TRP A 73 9.43 -2.57 -27.16
N PRO A 74 10.25 -2.74 -28.22
CA PRO A 74 11.65 -3.14 -28.03
C PRO A 74 12.49 -2.11 -27.26
N VAL A 75 12.20 -0.81 -27.39
CA VAL A 75 12.90 0.27 -26.66
C VAL A 75 12.51 0.22 -25.18
N TRP A 76 11.23 0.03 -24.89
CA TRP A 76 10.74 -0.08 -23.52
C TRP A 76 11.28 -1.35 -22.83
N ALA A 77 11.33 -2.47 -23.55
CA ALA A 77 11.92 -3.72 -23.06
C ALA A 77 13.41 -3.56 -22.75
N TYR A 78 14.14 -2.79 -23.57
CA TYR A 78 15.54 -2.46 -23.27
C TYR A 78 15.67 -1.69 -21.96
N HIS A 79 14.70 -0.82 -21.62
CA HIS A 79 14.60 -0.14 -20.33
C HIS A 79 13.83 -0.93 -19.27
N ASP A 80 13.88 -2.27 -19.35
CA ASP A 80 13.36 -3.23 -18.35
C ASP A 80 11.82 -3.30 -18.23
N PHE A 81 11.06 -2.75 -19.18
CA PHE A 81 9.60 -2.92 -19.16
C PHE A 81 9.17 -4.39 -19.32
N GLN A 82 8.30 -4.88 -18.44
CA GLN A 82 7.89 -6.29 -18.40
C GLN A 82 6.44 -6.50 -18.88
N TYR A 83 6.27 -6.82 -20.17
CA TYR A 83 4.96 -7.06 -20.82
C TYR A 83 4.04 -8.02 -20.07
N GLU A 84 4.55 -9.21 -19.78
CA GLU A 84 3.75 -10.32 -19.29
C GLU A 84 3.15 -10.00 -17.90
N PRO A 85 3.97 -9.58 -16.89
CA PRO A 85 3.46 -9.03 -15.65
C PRO A 85 2.48 -7.86 -15.82
N THR A 86 2.80 -6.86 -16.65
CA THR A 86 1.96 -5.65 -16.79
C THR A 86 0.56 -5.97 -17.31
N PHE A 87 0.47 -6.76 -18.38
CA PHE A 87 -0.80 -6.93 -19.09
C PHE A 87 -1.57 -8.20 -18.71
N ASN A 88 -0.87 -9.29 -18.37
CA ASN A 88 -1.53 -10.58 -18.14
C ASN A 88 -1.70 -10.91 -16.66
N VAL A 89 -0.82 -10.42 -15.78
CA VAL A 89 -0.91 -10.62 -14.32
C VAL A 89 -1.58 -9.42 -13.65
N ALA A 90 -0.97 -8.24 -13.77
CA ALA A 90 -1.44 -7.00 -13.16
C ALA A 90 -2.65 -6.41 -13.88
N GLN A 91 -2.85 -6.75 -15.16
CA GLN A 91 -3.96 -6.28 -16.00
C GLN A 91 -4.07 -4.75 -16.01
N ILE A 92 -2.92 -4.06 -16.08
CA ILE A 92 -2.86 -2.60 -16.11
C ILE A 92 -3.37 -2.11 -17.45
N ASP A 93 -4.39 -1.24 -17.43
CA ASP A 93 -4.89 -0.59 -18.63
C ASP A 93 -3.86 0.41 -19.18
N ILE A 94 -3.57 0.29 -20.47
CA ILE A 94 -2.66 1.20 -21.18
C ILE A 94 -3.27 2.59 -21.39
N GLY A 95 -4.61 2.71 -21.38
CA GLY A 95 -5.30 3.96 -21.65
C GLY A 95 -5.05 4.48 -23.08
N ASN A 96 -5.27 5.78 -23.27
CA ASN A 96 -5.23 6.45 -24.58
C ASN A 96 -4.03 7.41 -24.74
N SER A 97 -3.22 7.57 -23.69
CA SER A 97 -2.03 8.44 -23.68
C SER A 97 -0.92 7.87 -22.80
N LEU A 98 0.31 8.37 -22.98
CA LEU A 98 1.43 8.03 -22.12
C LEU A 98 1.14 8.40 -20.66
N GLU A 99 0.55 9.57 -20.43
CA GLU A 99 0.19 10.07 -19.12
C GLU A 99 -0.85 9.16 -18.44
N GLU A 100 -1.85 8.68 -19.18
CA GLU A 100 -2.81 7.69 -18.65
C GLU A 100 -2.13 6.37 -18.31
N PHE A 101 -1.18 5.88 -19.12
CA PHE A 101 -0.47 4.64 -18.82
C PHE A 101 0.43 4.77 -17.58
N ILE A 102 1.15 5.89 -17.46
CA ILE A 102 1.96 6.21 -16.28
C ILE A 102 1.08 6.24 -15.03
N GLU A 103 -0.02 6.98 -15.08
CA GLU A 103 -1.00 7.10 -14.01
C GLU A 103 -1.54 5.72 -13.58
N ASN A 104 -2.00 4.91 -14.54
CA ASN A 104 -2.55 3.58 -14.28
C ASN A 104 -1.50 2.63 -13.66
N SER A 105 -0.27 2.62 -14.19
CA SER A 105 0.80 1.76 -13.67
C SER A 105 1.25 2.17 -12.26
N GLN A 106 1.37 3.47 -11.98
CA GLN A 106 1.74 3.96 -10.65
C GLN A 106 0.60 3.76 -9.64
N ASN A 107 -0.66 3.90 -10.05
CA ASN A 107 -1.82 3.58 -9.21
C ASN A 107 -1.83 2.09 -8.84
N TYR A 108 -1.53 1.20 -9.80
CA TYR A 108 -1.41 -0.24 -9.52
C TYR A 108 -0.32 -0.55 -8.49
N GLN A 109 0.90 -0.03 -8.71
CA GLN A 109 2.02 -0.22 -7.77
C GLN A 109 1.66 0.31 -6.37
N ALA A 110 1.11 1.52 -6.28
CA ALA A 110 0.69 2.13 -5.03
C ALA A 110 -0.36 1.27 -4.30
N LYS A 111 -1.37 0.79 -5.02
CA LYS A 111 -2.43 -0.06 -4.46
C LYS A 111 -1.90 -1.39 -3.93
N LEU A 112 -1.07 -2.07 -4.71
CA LEU A 112 -0.46 -3.35 -4.32
C LEU A 112 0.41 -3.17 -3.08
N LEU A 113 1.29 -2.16 -3.07
CA LEU A 113 2.19 -1.89 -1.94
C LEU A 113 1.40 -1.56 -0.68
N LYS A 114 0.35 -0.72 -0.79
CA LYS A 114 -0.53 -0.40 0.33
C LYS A 114 -1.15 -1.67 0.91
N TYR A 115 -1.80 -2.47 0.05
CA TYR A 115 -2.48 -3.68 0.47
C TYR A 115 -1.53 -4.69 1.14
N ALA A 116 -0.35 -4.91 0.54
CA ALA A 116 0.65 -5.82 1.08
C ALA A 116 1.16 -5.36 2.46
N ILE A 117 1.61 -4.11 2.56
CA ILE A 117 2.23 -3.57 3.78
C ILE A 117 1.23 -3.49 4.92
N GLU A 118 -0.02 -3.08 4.66
CA GLU A 118 -1.06 -3.04 5.69
C GLU A 118 -1.36 -4.43 6.24
N ASN A 119 -1.48 -5.45 5.37
CA ASN A 119 -1.69 -6.82 5.82
C ASN A 119 -0.50 -7.36 6.61
N TYR A 120 0.74 -7.08 6.18
CA TYR A 120 1.92 -7.51 6.91
C TYR A 120 2.07 -6.80 8.27
N ARG A 121 1.98 -5.47 8.31
CA ARG A 121 2.19 -4.70 9.55
C ARG A 121 1.10 -4.98 10.58
N LYS A 122 -0.17 -5.14 10.18
CA LYS A 122 -1.24 -5.48 11.15
C LYS A 122 -1.08 -6.90 11.72
N ASN A 123 -0.19 -7.72 11.17
CA ASN A 123 0.18 -9.04 11.70
C ASN A 123 1.58 -9.05 12.35
N LYS A 124 2.12 -7.86 12.69
CA LYS A 124 3.34 -7.72 13.48
C LYS A 124 3.23 -8.50 14.79
N TYR A 125 4.29 -9.22 15.15
CA TYR A 125 4.42 -10.08 16.34
C TYR A 125 3.51 -11.32 16.41
N SER A 126 2.46 -11.42 15.59
CA SER A 126 1.64 -12.64 15.49
C SER A 126 2.21 -13.62 14.45
N LYS A 127 2.49 -13.12 13.24
CA LYS A 127 3.00 -13.90 12.11
C LYS A 127 4.15 -13.21 11.39
N VAL A 128 4.25 -11.89 11.50
CA VAL A 128 5.23 -11.08 10.76
C VAL A 128 6.18 -10.39 11.73
N THR A 129 7.45 -10.34 11.36
CA THR A 129 8.54 -9.75 12.16
C THR A 129 9.31 -8.67 11.42
N GLY A 130 9.27 -8.66 10.08
CA GLY A 130 9.91 -7.65 9.25
C GLY A 130 9.46 -7.72 7.81
N ILE A 131 9.48 -6.56 7.15
CA ILE A 131 9.13 -6.38 5.74
C ILE A 131 10.12 -5.43 5.06
N PHE A 132 10.56 -5.78 3.85
CA PHE A 132 11.38 -4.93 2.99
C PHE A 132 10.74 -4.87 1.60
N GLN A 133 10.29 -3.68 1.22
CA GLN A 133 9.74 -3.43 -0.11
C GLN A 133 10.87 -3.45 -1.16
N PHE A 134 10.64 -4.16 -2.27
CA PHE A 134 11.51 -4.15 -3.43
C PHE A 134 10.91 -3.24 -4.52
N MET A 135 11.60 -2.20 -5.01
CA MET A 135 12.84 -1.60 -4.50
C MET A 135 12.69 -0.11 -4.30
N PHE A 136 13.65 0.52 -3.60
CA PHE A 136 13.53 1.92 -3.23
C PHE A 136 13.92 2.87 -4.38
N VAL A 137 15.08 2.65 -5.02
CA VAL A 137 15.68 3.57 -6.00
C VAL A 137 16.26 2.85 -7.21
N ASP A 138 16.21 3.49 -8.38
CA ASP A 138 16.93 3.03 -9.57
C ASP A 138 18.41 3.46 -9.60
N ASN A 139 19.25 2.62 -10.20
CA ASN A 139 20.66 2.88 -10.48
C ASN A 139 20.95 3.27 -11.94
N TRP A 140 19.95 3.21 -12.81
CA TRP A 140 20.00 3.64 -14.21
C TRP A 140 18.60 4.03 -14.69
N ASN A 141 18.50 4.72 -15.83
CA ASN A 141 17.21 5.17 -16.34
C ASN A 141 16.39 3.99 -16.89
N ALA A 142 15.45 3.48 -16.09
CA ALA A 142 14.70 2.26 -16.36
C ALA A 142 13.27 2.30 -15.79
N ILE A 143 12.45 1.37 -16.28
CA ILE A 143 11.11 1.09 -15.79
C ILE A 143 11.22 -0.10 -14.84
N THR A 144 11.16 0.11 -13.53
CA THR A 144 11.41 -0.94 -12.52
C THR A 144 10.41 -0.88 -11.35
N TRP A 145 10.60 -1.75 -10.35
CA TRP A 145 9.89 -1.74 -9.06
C TRP A 145 10.22 -0.55 -8.15
N SER A 146 11.14 0.32 -8.57
CA SER A 146 11.50 1.50 -7.79
C SER A 146 10.26 2.35 -7.47
N VAL A 147 10.22 2.90 -6.26
CA VAL A 147 9.26 3.94 -5.89
C VAL A 147 9.83 5.35 -6.09
N VAL A 148 11.15 5.45 -6.27
CA VAL A 148 11.89 6.67 -6.58
C VAL A 148 12.77 6.39 -7.79
N ASP A 149 12.55 7.11 -8.89
CA ASP A 149 13.24 6.80 -10.14
C ASP A 149 14.73 7.19 -10.14
N TYR A 150 15.38 7.01 -11.29
CA TYR A 150 16.80 7.28 -11.48
C TYR A 150 17.19 8.73 -11.12
N PHE A 151 16.33 9.69 -11.46
CA PHE A 151 16.53 11.12 -11.19
C PHE A 151 16.02 11.54 -9.81
N ARG A 152 15.64 10.58 -8.97
CA ARG A 152 15.12 10.79 -7.62
C ARG A 152 13.76 11.46 -7.59
N ARG A 153 12.96 11.28 -8.64
CA ARG A 153 11.56 11.74 -8.66
C ARG A 153 10.68 10.63 -8.04
N PRO A 154 9.86 10.95 -7.02
CA PRO A 154 8.97 9.98 -6.42
C PRO A 154 7.86 9.58 -7.40
N LYS A 155 7.53 8.29 -7.43
CA LYS A 155 6.30 7.74 -8.00
C LYS A 155 5.23 7.69 -6.91
N LYS A 156 3.97 7.44 -7.27
CA LYS A 156 2.88 7.26 -6.27
C LYS A 156 3.16 6.18 -5.23
N GLY A 157 3.93 5.14 -5.59
CA GLY A 157 4.38 4.14 -4.65
C GLY A 157 5.12 4.74 -3.44
N TYR A 158 5.92 5.81 -3.63
CA TYR A 158 6.65 6.47 -2.55
C TYR A 158 5.70 7.16 -1.55
N ASP A 159 4.67 7.85 -2.05
CA ASP A 159 3.69 8.52 -1.21
C ASP A 159 2.85 7.52 -0.41
N VAL A 160 2.53 6.38 -1.03
CA VAL A 160 1.93 5.24 -0.30
C VAL A 160 2.87 4.73 0.77
N LEU A 161 4.15 4.47 0.48
CA LEU A 161 5.10 4.01 1.51
C LEU A 161 5.16 4.97 2.69
N LYS A 162 5.17 6.29 2.43
CA LYS A 162 5.11 7.30 3.49
C LYS A 162 3.87 7.16 4.36
N THR A 163 2.73 6.83 3.76
CA THR A 163 1.46 6.60 4.46
C THR A 163 1.50 5.29 5.25
N VAL A 164 1.80 4.16 4.60
CA VAL A 164 1.73 2.84 5.23
C VAL A 164 2.92 2.49 6.11
N TYR A 165 3.96 3.33 6.16
CA TYR A 165 5.06 3.27 7.14
C TYR A 165 5.02 4.40 8.17
N GLN A 166 3.89 5.10 8.34
CA GLN A 166 3.71 5.99 9.49
C GLN A 166 4.00 5.21 10.80
N PRO A 167 4.72 5.81 11.77
CA PRO A 167 5.03 5.17 13.06
C PRO A 167 3.76 4.73 13.81
N VAL A 168 2.70 5.54 13.74
CA VAL A 168 1.35 5.15 14.11
C VAL A 168 0.51 5.08 12.85
N LEU A 169 -0.10 3.94 12.56
CA LEU A 169 -0.95 3.74 11.38
C LEU A 169 -2.34 3.29 11.81
N ILE A 170 -3.35 4.10 11.50
CA ILE A 170 -4.75 3.66 11.51
C ILE A 170 -5.13 3.08 10.15
N GLY A 171 -5.89 2.01 10.16
CA GLY A 171 -6.47 1.44 8.94
C GLY A 171 -7.75 0.68 9.19
N MET A 172 -8.34 0.21 8.10
CA MET A 172 -9.57 -0.56 8.10
C MET A 172 -9.50 -1.65 7.04
N ASP A 173 -10.13 -2.77 7.32
CA ASP A 173 -10.30 -3.82 6.33
C ASP A 173 -11.60 -3.60 5.56
N LEU A 174 -11.46 -3.34 4.26
CA LEU A 174 -12.58 -3.32 3.33
C LEU A 174 -12.79 -4.74 2.79
N GLU A 175 -13.96 -5.32 3.03
CA GLU A 175 -14.31 -6.63 2.47
C GLU A 175 -14.41 -6.58 0.94
N ARG A 176 -14.85 -5.42 0.40
CA ARG A 176 -15.10 -5.19 -1.02
C ARG A 176 -14.77 -3.75 -1.39
N GLU A 177 -14.19 -3.58 -2.57
CA GLU A 177 -13.94 -2.24 -3.15
C GLU A 177 -15.12 -1.77 -4.00
N LYS A 178 -15.94 -2.69 -4.51
CA LYS A 178 -17.16 -2.39 -5.27
C LYS A 178 -18.39 -2.75 -4.44
N ILE A 179 -19.27 -1.79 -4.25
CA ILE A 179 -20.37 -1.86 -3.28
C ILE A 179 -21.66 -1.49 -3.99
N SER A 180 -22.73 -2.25 -3.75
CA SER A 180 -24.01 -1.96 -4.39
C SER A 180 -24.65 -0.72 -3.78
N LEU A 181 -25.36 0.06 -4.58
CA LEU A 181 -26.20 1.15 -4.08
C LEU A 181 -27.16 0.64 -2.98
N ASN A 182 -27.27 1.39 -1.88
CA ASN A 182 -28.04 1.05 -0.67
C ASN A 182 -27.50 -0.14 0.15
N GLU A 183 -26.30 -0.65 -0.13
CA GLU A 183 -25.65 -1.61 0.77
C GLU A 183 -25.07 -0.89 1.99
N ILE A 184 -25.15 -1.54 3.15
CA ILE A 184 -24.60 -1.04 4.40
C ILE A 184 -23.11 -1.39 4.44
N ILE A 185 -22.26 -0.37 4.54
CA ILE A 185 -20.82 -0.56 4.79
C ILE A 185 -20.59 -0.60 6.29
N SER A 186 -20.17 -1.75 6.81
CA SER A 186 -19.75 -1.85 8.21
C SER A 186 -18.26 -1.50 8.33
N PHE A 187 -17.94 -0.49 9.12
CA PHE A 187 -16.55 -0.16 9.51
C PHE A 187 -16.11 -0.94 10.76
N SER A 188 -16.50 -2.21 10.85
CA SER A 188 -16.31 -3.03 12.07
C SER A 188 -14.88 -3.51 12.31
N ASN A 189 -13.98 -3.32 11.33
CA ASN A 189 -12.63 -3.86 11.34
C ASN A 189 -11.55 -2.76 11.28
N ILE A 190 -11.64 -1.77 12.17
CA ILE A 190 -10.58 -0.77 12.35
C ILE A 190 -9.41 -1.42 13.10
N TRP A 191 -8.20 -1.17 12.64
CA TRP A 191 -6.98 -1.61 13.31
C TRP A 191 -6.00 -0.43 13.41
N ILE A 192 -5.17 -0.48 14.44
CA ILE A 192 -4.17 0.55 14.71
C ILE A 192 -2.86 -0.12 15.03
N ILE A 193 -1.80 0.36 14.40
CA ILE A 193 -0.42 -0.08 14.60
C ILE A 193 0.32 1.06 15.27
N ASN A 194 0.99 0.78 16.36
CA ASN A 194 1.87 1.73 17.04
C ASN A 194 3.27 1.13 17.10
N ASP A 195 4.19 1.61 16.26
CA ASP A 195 5.60 1.22 16.26
C ASP A 195 6.46 2.14 17.14
N THR A 196 5.85 3.09 17.86
CA THR A 196 6.56 3.98 18.77
C THR A 196 6.72 3.35 20.16
N LEU A 197 7.64 3.91 20.95
CA LEU A 197 7.78 3.57 22.37
C LEU A 197 6.79 4.30 23.27
N ASP A 198 5.99 5.21 22.69
CA ASP A 198 5.03 6.02 23.40
C ASP A 198 3.66 5.34 23.43
N LYS A 199 2.98 5.48 24.58
CA LYS A 199 1.60 5.06 24.78
C LYS A 199 0.69 6.26 24.59
N TYR A 200 -0.41 6.07 23.86
CA TYR A 200 -1.47 7.07 23.75
C TYR A 200 -2.60 6.69 24.70
N GLU A 201 -2.92 7.54 25.67
CA GLU A 201 -3.89 7.21 26.73
C GLU A 201 -5.35 7.24 26.25
N SER A 202 -5.69 8.22 25.43
CA SER A 202 -7.01 8.37 24.83
C SER A 202 -6.89 8.89 23.41
N THR A 203 -7.59 8.23 22.48
CA THR A 203 -7.59 8.58 21.06
C THR A 203 -8.97 8.40 20.45
N TYR A 204 -9.20 9.11 19.35
CA TYR A 204 -10.44 9.10 18.57
C TYR A 204 -10.12 8.86 17.10
N ALA A 205 -10.99 8.14 16.41
CA ALA A 205 -10.94 8.03 14.96
C ALA A 205 -12.02 8.95 14.35
N GLU A 206 -11.62 9.79 13.41
CA GLU A 206 -12.51 10.57 12.55
C GLU A 206 -12.52 9.95 11.16
N ILE A 207 -13.71 9.63 10.66
CA ILE A 207 -13.94 8.97 9.38
C ILE A 207 -14.83 9.85 8.53
N CYS A 208 -14.31 10.25 7.37
CA CYS A 208 -15.02 11.11 6.43
C CYS A 208 -15.14 10.39 5.08
N LEU A 209 -16.36 10.33 4.55
CA LEU A 209 -16.62 9.86 3.20
C LEU A 209 -16.73 11.05 2.26
N PHE A 210 -15.94 11.02 1.19
CA PHE A 210 -15.93 12.05 0.16
C PHE A 210 -16.50 11.53 -1.15
N LYS A 211 -17.29 12.38 -1.81
CA LYS A 211 -17.65 12.25 -3.22
C LYS A 211 -17.32 13.56 -3.94
N ASP A 212 -16.57 13.49 -5.04
CA ASP A 212 -16.21 14.67 -5.83
C ASP A 212 -15.61 15.83 -5.00
N LYS A 213 -14.86 15.48 -3.93
CA LYS A 213 -14.26 16.37 -2.91
C LYS A 213 -15.21 16.96 -1.87
N GLU A 214 -16.52 16.72 -1.98
CA GLU A 214 -17.51 17.08 -0.98
C GLU A 214 -17.62 15.99 0.09
N ILE A 215 -17.78 16.41 1.35
CA ILE A 215 -18.03 15.49 2.46
C ILE A 215 -19.49 15.08 2.41
N VAL A 216 -19.76 13.79 2.22
CA VAL A 216 -21.12 13.23 2.24
C VAL A 216 -21.44 12.57 3.57
N MET A 217 -20.43 12.22 4.37
CA MET A 217 -20.59 11.67 5.72
C MET A 217 -19.36 11.95 6.56
N GLU A 218 -19.58 12.19 7.84
CA GLU A 218 -18.55 12.31 8.87
C GLU A 218 -18.97 11.56 10.14
N LYS A 219 -18.02 10.84 10.74
CA LYS A 219 -18.23 10.10 11.99
C LYS A 219 -16.99 10.17 12.86
N LYS A 220 -17.19 10.46 14.14
CA LYS A 220 -16.18 10.36 15.18
C LYS A 220 -16.48 9.17 16.10
N THR A 221 -15.46 8.39 16.44
CA THR A 221 -15.58 7.25 17.35
C THR A 221 -14.41 7.21 18.33
N GLU A 222 -14.67 6.84 19.58
CA GLU A 222 -13.64 6.69 20.60
C GLU A 222 -12.90 5.36 20.39
N ILE A 223 -11.57 5.43 20.36
CA ILE A 223 -10.66 4.28 20.27
C ILE A 223 -10.06 3.95 21.65
N GLY A 224 -9.83 4.99 22.47
CA GLY A 224 -9.22 4.89 23.79
C GLY A 224 -7.71 4.65 23.73
N CYS A 225 -7.19 3.89 24.70
CA CYS A 225 -5.75 3.69 24.86
C CYS A 225 -5.13 2.85 23.73
N ILE A 226 -3.96 3.28 23.23
CA ILE A 226 -3.11 2.51 22.31
C ILE A 226 -1.74 2.32 23.00
N PRO A 227 -1.43 1.08 23.44
CA PRO A 227 -0.11 0.77 24.00
C PRO A 227 1.03 1.04 23.01
N SER A 228 2.25 1.20 23.53
CA SER A 228 3.46 1.25 22.72
C SER A 228 3.74 -0.09 22.04
N ASP A 229 4.42 -0.04 20.90
CA ASP A 229 4.92 -1.21 20.14
C ASP A 229 3.88 -2.35 19.94
N THR A 230 2.68 -2.01 19.47
CA THR A 230 1.53 -2.93 19.44
C THR A 230 0.71 -2.86 18.17
N VAL A 231 -0.14 -3.87 17.97
CA VAL A 231 -1.27 -3.82 17.05
C VAL A 231 -2.55 -3.96 17.87
N LYS A 232 -3.46 -2.99 17.75
CA LYS A 232 -4.78 -3.01 18.38
C LYS A 232 -5.84 -3.18 17.31
N HIS A 233 -6.59 -4.28 17.39
CA HIS A 233 -7.81 -4.46 16.59
C HIS A 233 -9.00 -3.92 17.38
N PHE A 234 -9.76 -3.04 16.75
CA PHE A 234 -11.00 -2.50 17.29
C PHE A 234 -12.16 -3.20 16.58
N SER A 235 -12.57 -4.33 17.15
CA SER A 235 -13.85 -4.96 16.83
C SER A 235 -14.86 -4.48 17.87
N ASN A 236 -15.83 -3.65 17.48
CA ASN A 236 -16.87 -3.19 18.40
C ASN A 236 -17.94 -4.30 18.52
N PRO A 237 -17.97 -5.09 19.62
CA PRO A 237 -18.86 -6.25 19.72
C PRO A 237 -20.26 -5.86 20.22
N HIS A 238 -20.47 -4.60 20.63
CA HIS A 238 -21.67 -4.14 21.34
C HIS A 238 -22.61 -3.25 20.50
N SER A 239 -22.40 -3.14 19.19
CA SER A 239 -23.24 -2.33 18.30
C SER A 239 -23.57 -3.05 16.99
N SER A 240 -23.94 -4.33 17.11
CA SER A 240 -24.36 -5.19 16.00
C SER A 240 -25.61 -4.69 15.24
N GLU A 241 -26.16 -3.51 15.53
CA GLU A 241 -27.24 -2.87 14.75
C GLU A 241 -27.03 -1.36 14.47
N GLU A 242 -26.01 -0.67 15.02
CA GLU A 242 -25.81 0.79 14.87
C GLU A 242 -24.46 1.20 14.26
N LEU A 243 -23.65 0.24 13.81
CA LEU A 243 -22.36 0.51 13.18
C LEU A 243 -22.52 1.03 11.75
N MET A 244 -22.57 2.36 11.63
CA MET A 244 -22.21 3.13 10.44
C MET A 244 -22.90 2.69 9.13
N ASN A 245 -24.23 2.55 9.13
CA ASN A 245 -24.97 2.36 7.88
C ASN A 245 -24.77 3.57 6.95
N LEU A 246 -23.85 3.43 6.01
CA LEU A 246 -23.69 4.36 4.91
C LEU A 246 -24.84 4.16 3.94
N ASN A 247 -25.86 5.03 4.01
CA ASN A 247 -26.81 5.16 2.92
C ASN A 247 -26.10 5.83 1.75
N LEU A 248 -25.37 5.03 0.97
CA LEU A 248 -24.79 5.46 -0.29
C LEU A 248 -25.95 5.66 -1.28
N THR A 249 -26.40 6.90 -1.40
CA THR A 249 -27.51 7.28 -2.29
C THR A 249 -27.04 7.61 -3.69
N GLU A 250 -25.73 7.69 -3.91
CA GLU A 250 -25.17 8.09 -5.19
C GLU A 250 -24.12 7.09 -5.68
N LYS A 251 -24.20 6.75 -6.97
CA LYS A 251 -23.19 5.92 -7.63
C LYS A 251 -21.90 6.70 -7.88
N GLY A 252 -20.81 5.96 -8.09
CA GLY A 252 -19.51 6.49 -8.48
C GLY A 252 -18.41 6.22 -7.45
N LYS A 253 -17.23 6.78 -7.71
CA LYS A 253 -16.06 6.66 -6.83
C LYS A 253 -16.24 7.52 -5.59
N HIS A 254 -15.95 6.93 -4.44
CA HIS A 254 -15.90 7.62 -3.17
C HIS A 254 -14.55 7.36 -2.51
N VAL A 255 -14.12 8.30 -1.66
CA VAL A 255 -12.90 8.18 -0.87
C VAL A 255 -13.25 8.23 0.59
N ILE A 256 -12.93 7.16 1.32
CA ILE A 256 -12.96 7.12 2.77
C ILE A 256 -11.63 7.67 3.26
N LYS A 257 -11.64 8.74 4.06
CA LYS A 257 -10.48 9.19 4.83
C LYS A 257 -10.69 8.83 6.29
N ILE A 258 -9.64 8.32 6.92
CA ILE A 258 -9.64 7.99 8.34
C ILE A 258 -8.43 8.66 8.99
N GLU A 259 -8.69 9.37 10.08
CA GLU A 259 -7.68 10.06 10.87
C GLU A 259 -7.74 9.56 12.32
N LEU A 260 -6.58 9.34 12.93
CA LEU A 260 -6.45 9.05 14.34
C LEU A 260 -5.95 10.31 15.05
N ILE A 261 -6.64 10.68 16.11
CA ILE A 261 -6.46 11.95 16.83
C ILE A 261 -6.22 11.63 18.30
N ASP A 262 -5.26 12.31 18.92
CA ASP A 262 -4.98 12.17 20.35
C ASP A 262 -5.88 13.08 21.22
N ASN A 263 -5.69 13.02 22.53
CA ASN A 263 -6.45 13.82 23.50
C ASN A 263 -6.09 15.31 23.53
N THR A 264 -5.14 15.74 22.70
CA THR A 264 -4.74 17.14 22.51
C THR A 264 -5.16 17.68 21.13
N ASP A 265 -6.07 16.96 20.45
CA ASP A 265 -6.58 17.27 19.11
C ASP A 265 -5.49 17.25 18.01
N ASN A 266 -4.37 16.57 18.24
CA ASN A 266 -3.35 16.38 17.21
C ASN A 266 -3.66 15.15 16.37
N VAL A 267 -3.59 15.29 15.05
CA VAL A 267 -3.69 14.16 14.12
C VAL A 267 -2.39 13.37 14.14
N ILE A 268 -2.43 12.15 14.67
CA ILE A 268 -1.27 11.26 14.82
C ILE A 268 -1.12 10.26 13.68
N SER A 269 -2.20 10.00 12.92
CA SER A 269 -2.16 9.13 11.74
C SER A 269 -3.25 9.50 10.74
N LYS A 270 -2.97 9.38 9.44
CA LYS A 270 -3.95 9.54 8.36
C LYS A 270 -3.88 8.38 7.39
N ASN A 271 -5.02 7.91 6.91
CA ASN A 271 -5.09 6.89 5.87
C ASN A 271 -6.35 7.08 5.01
N SER A 272 -6.38 6.47 3.84
CA SER A 272 -7.54 6.56 2.95
C SER A 272 -7.74 5.31 2.11
N TYR A 273 -8.98 5.11 1.67
CA TYR A 273 -9.40 3.98 0.86
C TYR A 273 -10.39 4.46 -0.20
N GLU A 274 -10.27 3.91 -1.40
CA GLU A 274 -11.21 4.16 -2.49
C GLU A 274 -12.24 3.03 -2.56
N ILE A 275 -13.50 3.40 -2.78
CA ILE A 275 -14.59 2.46 -3.06
C ILE A 275 -15.37 2.95 -4.28
N GLU A 276 -15.96 2.04 -5.02
CA GLU A 276 -16.85 2.32 -6.13
C GLU A 276 -18.26 1.85 -5.79
N VAL A 277 -19.22 2.78 -5.80
CA VAL A 277 -20.64 2.47 -5.62
C VAL A 277 -21.28 2.24 -6.97
N VAL A 278 -21.79 1.03 -7.21
CA VAL A 278 -22.33 0.57 -8.50
C VAL A 278 -23.83 0.34 -8.48
#